data_AF-A0A8K0WCC3-F1
#
_entry.id   AF-A0A8K0WCC3-F1
#
_cell.length_a   1.000
_cell.length_b   1.000
_cell.length_c   1.000
_cell.angle_alpha   90.00
_cell.angle_beta   90.00
_cell.angle_gamma   90.00
#
_symmetry.space_group_name_H-M   'P 1'
#
loop_
_entity.id
_entity.type
_entity.pdbx_description
1 polymer ?
#
loop_
_entity_poly.entity_id
_entity_poly.type
_entity_poly.pdbx_seq_one_letter_code
_entity_poly.pdbx_strand_id
1 'polypeptide(L)'
;MDVQLLVYDLSRGLARQMSQGILGFQLDAIYHTSIELNGKEYVYDGGIIAIRPGSSHLGHPLERIPLGKTNLPIDVIEEFLDSLRPIFTVEAYDLFHHNCNNFSDSFANFLLGKGIPEHIVKMPQAVLDSPMGRMLVPQLAQGINAGRQNGSILGLQQSAQAPVAAPRQGVKNVSNSVEFDRLMNEAKNSCAVVFFTSATCAPCKVLYPTYDELAQEVGDKATLIKVDIAQPQQHEIGSRYSIRATPTIVTFLRGEEENRWSGADPAALRGNVQLLVQMAHPVHPHERLRLPTFSNPDVKPVLYSKIPPLDKLMVKMGSETASKSEVKALKKYLEDRAKDGPSSAVVPELSHLSSLVKDSVTSLPIDILFAIVDLFRSALSDPRISGFFAEEKNHETVRAVLEFVNQQTECPYALRLVTLQMACNFFSTPLFPDEIMREATLRASIILLVSSSFLDESHNNVRVAASSLLFNLSLANRRARKASKPSLSGDDELELAASVVEAISLEEKSVEALHGMLLALGNLVYGTPLDGELPDLLQAVGAEDSILAKKSKFPDEKLIKEVGAELLSKGLRKP
;
A
#
# COMPACT_ATOMS: atom_id res chain seq x y z
N MET A 1 -3.21 -17.21 -1.33
CA MET A 1 -2.08 -17.71 -0.53
C MET A 1 -2.60 -18.21 0.82
N ASP A 2 -2.15 -19.37 1.28
CA ASP A 2 -2.54 -19.90 2.59
C ASP A 2 -1.81 -19.11 3.70
N VAL A 3 -2.56 -18.66 4.71
CA VAL A 3 -2.05 -17.92 5.86
C VAL A 3 -2.10 -18.84 7.07
N GLN A 4 -0.93 -19.08 7.69
CA GLN A 4 -0.81 -19.93 8.87
C GLN A 4 -0.21 -19.13 10.03
N LEU A 5 -0.75 -19.32 11.23
CA LEU A 5 -0.14 -18.84 12.46
C LEU A 5 0.77 -19.93 13.00
N LEU A 6 2.05 -19.62 13.17
CA LEU A 6 3.00 -20.49 13.83
C LEU A 6 3.07 -20.08 15.30
N VAL A 7 2.79 -21.03 16.18
CA VAL A 7 2.77 -20.82 17.63
C VAL A 7 3.98 -21.53 18.23
N TYR A 8 4.79 -20.81 18.99
CA TYR A 8 5.97 -21.30 19.68
C TYR A 8 5.80 -21.14 21.19
N ASP A 9 6.38 -22.07 21.96
CA ASP A 9 6.45 -21.96 23.40
C ASP A 9 7.87 -21.57 23.84
N LEU A 10 8.04 -20.32 24.26
CA LEU A 10 9.32 -19.81 24.75
C LEU A 10 9.76 -20.51 26.05
N SER A 11 8.82 -21.09 26.80
CA SER A 11 9.11 -21.78 28.06
C SER A 11 9.55 -23.24 27.89
N ARG A 12 9.41 -23.81 26.68
CA ARG A 12 9.68 -25.23 26.38
C ARG A 12 9.02 -26.19 27.38
N GLY A 13 7.76 -25.94 27.73
CA GLY A 13 6.94 -26.74 28.65
C GLY A 13 7.06 -26.37 30.12
N LEU A 14 7.96 -25.46 30.50
CA LEU A 14 8.11 -25.01 31.89
C LEU A 14 6.90 -24.22 32.38
N ALA A 15 6.27 -23.41 31.51
CA ALA A 15 5.06 -22.67 31.87
C ALA A 15 3.94 -23.63 32.32
N ARG A 16 3.71 -24.70 31.56
CA ARG A 16 2.70 -25.71 31.88
C ARG A 16 2.92 -26.38 33.23
N GLN A 17 4.17 -26.57 33.65
CA GLN A 17 4.49 -27.22 34.92
C GLN A 17 4.44 -26.28 36.12
N MET A 18 4.76 -25.00 35.92
CA MET A 18 5.05 -24.08 37.03
C MET A 18 4.02 -22.95 37.19
N SER A 19 3.22 -22.65 36.16
CA SER A 19 2.33 -21.49 36.16
C SER A 19 1.30 -21.54 37.28
N GLN A 20 0.72 -22.71 37.57
CA GLN A 20 -0.32 -22.86 38.60
C GLN A 20 0.23 -22.50 39.99
N GLY A 21 1.48 -22.87 40.27
CA GLY A 21 2.15 -22.58 41.55
C GLY A 21 2.69 -21.16 41.66
N ILE A 22 3.00 -20.50 40.54
CA ILE A 22 3.59 -19.15 40.51
C ILE A 22 2.50 -18.09 40.31
N LEU A 23 1.73 -18.19 39.24
CA LEU A 23 0.76 -17.18 38.82
C LEU A 23 -0.63 -17.39 39.44
N GLY A 24 -0.88 -18.55 40.05
CA GLY A 24 -2.19 -18.90 40.62
C GLY A 24 -3.21 -19.38 39.59
N PHE A 25 -2.81 -19.53 38.32
CA PHE A 25 -3.63 -20.07 37.25
C PHE A 25 -2.77 -20.85 36.23
N GLN A 26 -3.43 -21.71 35.44
CA GLN A 26 -2.77 -22.59 34.50
C GLN A 26 -2.50 -21.84 33.19
N LEU A 27 -1.24 -21.84 32.75
CA LEU A 27 -0.76 -21.32 31.47
C LEU A 27 -0.06 -22.47 30.76
N ASP A 28 -0.55 -22.84 29.57
CA ASP A 28 -0.01 -24.00 28.85
C ASP A 28 1.33 -23.71 28.17
N ALA A 29 1.60 -22.44 27.82
CA ALA A 29 2.84 -22.00 27.18
C ALA A 29 3.06 -20.50 27.34
N ILE A 30 4.30 -20.05 27.13
CA ILE A 30 4.59 -18.63 26.86
C ILE A 30 4.54 -18.47 25.34
N TYR A 31 3.38 -18.05 24.84
CA TYR A 31 3.12 -17.97 23.41
C TYR A 31 3.94 -16.86 22.73
N HIS A 32 4.75 -17.28 21.77
CA HIS A 32 5.32 -16.43 20.74
C HIS A 32 4.71 -16.84 19.40
N THR A 33 4.33 -15.86 18.58
CA THR A 33 3.68 -16.13 17.30
C THR A 33 4.36 -15.43 16.13
N SER A 34 4.24 -16.07 14.98
CA SER A 34 4.62 -15.53 13.67
C SER A 34 3.61 -15.95 12.61
N ILE A 35 3.57 -15.22 11.50
CA ILE A 35 2.68 -15.52 10.38
C ILE A 35 3.49 -16.12 9.24
N GLU A 36 3.13 -17.32 8.83
CA GLU A 36 3.66 -17.94 7.62
C GLU A 36 2.75 -17.63 6.42
N LEU A 37 3.38 -17.12 5.37
CA LEU A 37 2.75 -16.83 4.09
C LEU A 37 3.74 -17.14 2.97
N ASN A 38 3.31 -17.92 1.97
CA ASN A 38 4.07 -18.22 0.77
C ASN A 38 5.50 -18.75 1.04
N GLY A 39 5.63 -19.62 2.06
CA GLY A 39 6.91 -20.21 2.46
C GLY A 39 7.88 -19.26 3.17
N LYS A 40 7.43 -18.06 3.54
CA LYS A 40 8.16 -17.12 4.41
C LYS A 40 7.43 -16.97 5.74
N GLU A 41 8.18 -16.90 6.82
CA GLU A 41 7.71 -16.64 8.18
C GLU A 41 8.01 -15.19 8.53
N TYR A 42 6.98 -14.40 8.81
CA TYR A 42 7.07 -13.00 9.23
C TYR A 42 6.89 -12.92 10.74
N VAL A 43 7.87 -12.32 11.42
CA VAL A 43 7.91 -12.20 12.87
C VAL A 43 8.46 -10.85 13.28
N TYR A 44 8.00 -10.35 14.42
CA TYR A 44 8.51 -9.12 15.01
C TYR A 44 9.50 -9.44 16.12
N ASP A 45 10.76 -9.03 15.96
CA ASP A 45 11.83 -9.28 16.92
C ASP A 45 12.74 -8.07 17.13
N GLY A 46 12.17 -6.99 17.65
CA GLY A 46 12.77 -5.65 17.61
C GLY A 46 12.74 -5.02 16.21
N GLY A 47 12.19 -5.72 15.23
CA GLY A 47 11.95 -5.24 13.88
C GLY A 47 11.14 -6.28 13.13
N ILE A 48 10.45 -5.88 12.07
CA ILE A 48 9.75 -6.83 11.21
C ILE A 48 10.80 -7.60 10.39
N ILE A 49 10.92 -8.89 10.65
CA ILE A 49 11.84 -9.79 9.96
C ILE A 49 11.08 -10.88 9.22
N ALA A 50 11.61 -11.27 8.06
CA ALA A 50 11.12 -12.39 7.28
C ALA A 50 12.20 -13.48 7.27
N ILE A 51 11.86 -14.67 7.77
CA ILE A 51 12.76 -15.82 7.86
C ILE A 51 12.13 -17.03 7.15
N ARG A 52 12.89 -18.12 7.00
CA ARG A 52 12.31 -19.38 6.55
C ARG A 52 11.60 -20.06 7.73
N PRO A 53 10.40 -20.62 7.54
CA PRO A 53 9.68 -21.34 8.59
C PRO A 53 10.57 -22.36 9.31
N GLY A 54 10.72 -22.23 10.63
CA GLY A 54 11.51 -23.15 11.46
C GLY A 54 13.04 -23.03 11.30
N SER A 55 13.54 -21.97 10.67
CA SER A 55 14.97 -21.65 10.61
C SER A 55 15.48 -20.87 11.83
N SER A 56 14.58 -20.50 12.74
CA SER A 56 14.91 -19.80 13.97
C SER A 56 15.51 -20.74 15.03
N HIS A 57 16.26 -20.17 15.97
CA HIS A 57 16.75 -20.89 17.16
C HIS A 57 15.61 -21.33 18.11
N LEU A 58 14.37 -20.86 17.87
CA LEU A 58 13.16 -21.29 18.55
C LEU A 58 12.73 -22.72 18.15
N GLY A 59 13.26 -23.24 17.03
CA GLY A 59 13.03 -24.61 16.59
C GLY A 59 11.72 -24.76 15.82
N HIS A 60 11.04 -25.89 16.03
CA HIS A 60 9.76 -26.16 15.36
C HIS A 60 8.58 -25.56 16.14
N PRO A 61 7.57 -25.02 15.45
CA PRO A 61 6.38 -24.50 16.09
C PRO A 61 5.66 -25.63 16.86
N LEU A 62 5.15 -25.29 18.04
CA LEU A 62 4.29 -26.14 18.86
C LEU A 62 3.00 -26.48 18.11
N GLU A 63 2.43 -25.48 17.45
CA GLU A 63 1.19 -25.61 16.69
C GLU A 63 1.24 -24.74 15.42
N ARG A 64 0.64 -25.25 14.34
CA ARG A 64 0.40 -24.50 13.11
C ARG A 64 -1.10 -24.35 12.94
N ILE A 65 -1.61 -23.15 13.19
CA ILE A 65 -3.04 -22.88 13.13
C ILE A 65 -3.38 -22.30 11.74
N PRO A 66 -4.19 -22.98 10.92
CA PRO A 66 -4.62 -22.43 9.65
C PRO A 66 -5.60 -21.27 9.90
N LEU A 67 -5.17 -20.04 9.63
CA LEU A 67 -6.03 -18.88 9.81
C LEU A 67 -6.98 -18.69 8.63
N GLY A 68 -6.52 -18.95 7.40
CA GLY A 68 -7.36 -18.83 6.20
C GLY A 68 -6.55 -18.69 4.93
N LYS A 69 -7.18 -18.14 3.90
CA LYS A 69 -6.55 -17.82 2.61
C LYS A 69 -6.69 -16.33 2.33
N THR A 70 -5.59 -15.68 2.01
CA THR A 70 -5.58 -14.30 1.52
C THR A 70 -5.45 -14.29 0.00
N ASN A 71 -6.16 -13.38 -0.66
CA ASN A 71 -6.03 -13.14 -2.10
C ASN A 71 -5.21 -11.89 -2.41
N LEU A 72 -4.64 -11.24 -1.38
CA LEU A 72 -3.85 -10.03 -1.54
C LEU A 72 -2.55 -10.33 -2.31
N PRO A 73 -2.18 -9.49 -3.30
CA PRO A 73 -0.88 -9.57 -3.97
C PRO A 73 0.30 -9.38 -3.01
N ILE A 74 1.47 -9.95 -3.33
CA ILE A 74 2.65 -9.90 -2.44
C ILE A 74 3.21 -8.48 -2.29
N ASP A 75 3.11 -7.65 -3.34
CA ASP A 75 3.49 -6.23 -3.34
C ASP A 75 2.67 -5.43 -2.33
N VAL A 76 1.35 -5.65 -2.28
CA VAL A 76 0.44 -4.99 -1.32
C VAL A 76 0.80 -5.37 0.12
N ILE A 77 1.17 -6.63 0.33
CA ILE A 77 1.60 -7.15 1.63
C ILE A 77 2.93 -6.52 2.05
N GLU A 78 3.89 -6.40 1.13
CA GLU A 78 5.19 -5.75 1.39
C GLU A 78 5.01 -4.25 1.68
N GLU A 79 4.18 -3.54 0.93
CA GLU A 79 3.84 -2.13 1.20
C GLU A 79 3.20 -1.95 2.59
N PHE A 80 2.32 -2.86 2.99
CA PHE A 80 1.74 -2.83 4.33
C PHE A 80 2.79 -3.10 5.41
N LEU A 81 3.66 -4.10 5.23
CA LEU A 81 4.75 -4.35 6.16
C LEU A 81 5.68 -3.14 6.27
N ASP A 82 5.98 -2.47 5.16
CA ASP A 82 6.74 -1.22 5.15
C ASP A 82 6.03 -0.09 5.90
N SER A 83 4.70 -0.01 5.82
CA SER A 83 3.89 0.93 6.63
C SER A 83 3.95 0.62 8.13
N LEU A 84 4.17 -0.64 8.51
CA LEU A 84 4.29 -1.09 9.89
C LEU A 84 5.71 -0.96 10.45
N ARG A 85 6.76 -0.96 9.62
CA ARG A 85 8.16 -0.85 10.08
C ARG A 85 8.44 0.35 11.00
N PRO A 86 7.88 1.55 10.79
CA PRO A 86 8.03 2.67 11.71
C PRO A 86 7.34 2.48 13.06
N ILE A 87 6.39 1.55 13.16
CA ILE A 87 5.60 1.24 14.36
C ILE A 87 6.23 0.07 15.14
N PHE A 88 6.86 -0.87 14.46
CA PHE A 88 7.46 -2.08 15.03
C PHE A 88 8.99 -2.00 15.00
N THR A 89 9.56 -1.22 15.92
CA THR A 89 11.02 -1.00 16.07
C THR A 89 11.60 -1.61 17.36
N VAL A 90 12.91 -1.59 17.52
CA VAL A 90 13.58 -2.20 18.69
C VAL A 90 13.18 -1.47 19.98
N GLU A 91 13.08 -0.14 19.88
CA GLU A 91 12.73 0.76 20.97
C GLU A 91 11.27 0.59 21.38
N ALA A 92 10.40 0.37 20.39
CA ALA A 92 8.97 0.18 20.51
C ALA A 92 8.56 -1.14 21.19
N TYR A 93 9.41 -2.16 21.16
CA TYR A 93 9.05 -3.49 21.65
C TYR A 93 8.74 -3.50 23.16
N ASP A 94 7.53 -3.92 23.52
CA ASP A 94 7.09 -4.11 24.90
C ASP A 94 6.53 -5.52 25.07
N LEU A 95 7.01 -6.25 26.08
CA LEU A 95 6.60 -7.65 26.30
C LEU A 95 5.09 -7.82 26.46
N PHE A 96 4.40 -6.83 27.03
CA PHE A 96 3.01 -6.95 27.43
C PHE A 96 2.07 -6.27 26.44
N HIS A 97 2.46 -5.11 25.90
CA HIS A 97 1.55 -4.26 25.12
C HIS A 97 1.93 -4.15 23.64
N HIS A 98 3.18 -4.45 23.27
CA HIS A 98 3.64 -4.33 21.87
C HIS A 98 4.70 -5.37 21.54
N ASN A 99 4.25 -6.63 21.44
CA ASN A 99 5.09 -7.80 21.22
C ASN A 99 4.76 -8.50 19.88
N CYS A 100 5.39 -9.66 19.67
CA CYS A 100 5.22 -10.50 18.48
C CYS A 100 3.76 -10.90 18.21
N ASN A 101 2.95 -11.06 19.26
CA ASN A 101 1.55 -11.42 19.17
C ASN A 101 0.72 -10.23 18.68
N ASN A 102 1.01 -9.00 19.12
CA ASN A 102 0.35 -7.80 18.60
C ASN A 102 0.67 -7.56 17.12
N PHE A 103 1.92 -7.84 16.71
CA PHE A 103 2.31 -7.83 15.30
C PHE A 103 1.53 -8.88 14.50
N SER A 104 1.55 -10.14 14.94
CA SER A 104 0.86 -11.24 14.26
C SER A 104 -0.65 -11.02 14.20
N ASP A 105 -1.25 -10.41 15.22
CA ASP A 105 -2.66 -10.02 15.25
C ASP A 105 -2.97 -8.90 14.24
N SER A 106 -2.17 -7.83 14.23
CA SER A 106 -2.32 -6.73 13.27
C SER A 106 -2.15 -7.22 11.83
N PHE A 107 -1.19 -8.12 11.61
CA PHE A 107 -0.90 -8.68 10.29
C PHE A 107 -1.94 -9.70 9.85
N ALA A 108 -2.44 -10.55 10.75
CA ALA A 108 -3.56 -11.45 10.46
C ALA A 108 -4.84 -10.68 10.15
N ASN A 109 -5.14 -9.62 10.92
CA ASN A 109 -6.26 -8.74 10.66
C ASN A 109 -6.18 -8.14 9.26
N PHE A 110 -5.01 -7.65 8.84
CA PHE A 110 -4.80 -7.12 7.48
C PHE A 110 -4.90 -8.17 6.37
N LEU A 111 -4.50 -9.42 6.63
CA LEU A 111 -4.49 -10.45 5.59
C LEU A 111 -5.86 -11.11 5.38
N LEU A 112 -6.70 -11.14 6.42
CA LEU A 112 -7.89 -11.98 6.50
C LEU A 112 -9.13 -11.27 7.08
N GLY A 113 -9.03 -10.00 7.48
CA GLY A 113 -10.07 -9.29 8.22
C GLY A 113 -10.35 -9.83 9.63
N LYS A 114 -9.48 -10.70 10.17
CA LYS A 114 -9.63 -11.31 11.50
C LYS A 114 -8.29 -11.54 12.21
N GLY A 115 -8.29 -11.32 13.52
CA GLY A 115 -7.13 -11.47 14.37
C GLY A 115 -6.75 -12.91 14.69
N ILE A 116 -5.75 -13.07 15.54
CA ILE A 116 -5.28 -14.36 16.05
C ILE A 116 -6.13 -14.81 17.27
N PRO A 117 -6.06 -16.09 17.70
CA PRO A 117 -6.86 -16.58 18.82
C PRO A 117 -6.73 -15.75 20.10
N GLU A 118 -7.86 -15.37 20.71
CA GLU A 118 -7.89 -14.44 21.85
C GLU A 118 -7.04 -14.86 23.05
N HIS A 119 -6.93 -16.16 23.32
CA HIS A 119 -6.14 -16.69 24.44
C HIS A 119 -4.64 -16.38 24.30
N ILE A 120 -4.15 -16.18 23.07
CA ILE A 120 -2.76 -15.79 22.78
C ILE A 120 -2.58 -14.28 23.00
N VAL A 121 -3.50 -13.47 22.47
CA VAL A 121 -3.44 -12.00 22.58
C VAL A 121 -3.61 -11.53 24.03
N LYS A 122 -4.52 -12.17 24.78
CA LYS A 122 -4.85 -11.81 26.17
C LYS A 122 -3.87 -12.40 27.19
N MET A 123 -2.92 -13.25 26.78
CA MET A 123 -1.96 -13.89 27.69
C MET A 123 -1.17 -12.88 28.53
N PRO A 124 -0.57 -11.81 27.98
CA PRO A 124 0.19 -10.87 28.78
C PRO A 124 -0.68 -10.12 29.80
N GLN A 125 -1.92 -9.80 29.45
CA GLN A 125 -2.88 -9.18 30.37
C GLN A 125 -3.23 -10.13 31.53
N ALA A 126 -3.44 -11.42 31.24
CA ALA A 126 -3.69 -12.43 32.28
C ALA A 126 -2.52 -12.55 33.27
N VAL A 127 -1.28 -12.39 32.80
CA VAL A 127 -0.10 -12.34 33.67
C VAL A 127 -0.10 -11.05 34.52
N LEU A 128 -0.44 -9.90 33.94
CA LEU A 128 -0.55 -8.62 34.65
C LEU A 128 -1.69 -8.60 35.68
N ASP A 129 -2.73 -9.40 35.50
CA ASP A 129 -3.85 -9.49 36.45
C ASP A 129 -3.53 -10.35 37.68
N SER A 130 -2.48 -11.19 37.60
CA SER A 130 -2.00 -11.99 38.73
C SER A 130 -1.14 -11.18 39.71
N PRO A 131 -1.37 -11.28 41.04
CA PRO A 131 -0.54 -10.61 42.05
C PRO A 131 0.95 -10.96 41.94
N MET A 132 1.27 -12.23 41.69
CA MET A 132 2.65 -12.67 41.52
C MET A 132 3.22 -12.25 40.15
N GLY A 133 2.38 -12.24 39.12
CA GLY A 133 2.77 -11.76 37.79
C GLY A 133 3.22 -10.30 37.81
N ARG A 134 2.49 -9.43 38.52
CA ARG A 134 2.89 -8.02 38.75
C ARG A 134 4.25 -7.87 39.44
N MET A 135 4.58 -8.77 40.36
CA MET A 135 5.88 -8.77 41.04
C MET A 135 7.04 -9.19 40.12
N LEU A 136 6.77 -10.03 39.11
CA LEU A 136 7.77 -10.51 38.15
C LEU A 136 7.99 -9.56 36.97
N VAL A 137 7.08 -8.62 36.70
CA VAL A 137 7.16 -7.63 35.61
C VAL A 137 8.55 -6.95 35.53
N PRO A 138 9.14 -6.42 36.63
CA PRO A 138 10.43 -5.73 36.55
C PRO A 138 11.58 -6.66 36.15
N GLN A 139 11.55 -7.91 36.58
CA GLN A 139 12.58 -8.90 36.26
C GLN A 139 12.46 -9.35 34.79
N LEU A 140 11.24 -9.56 34.30
CA LEU A 140 10.96 -9.89 32.90
C LEU A 140 11.37 -8.75 31.95
N ALA A 141 11.05 -7.51 32.33
CA ALA A 141 11.45 -6.32 31.57
C ALA A 141 12.98 -6.14 31.54
N GLN A 142 13.69 -6.44 32.64
CA GLN A 142 15.16 -6.40 32.68
C GLN A 142 15.80 -7.44 31.74
N GLY A 143 15.27 -8.66 31.68
CA GLY A 143 15.77 -9.71 30.78
C GLY A 143 15.70 -9.31 29.30
N ILE A 144 14.64 -8.60 28.89
CA ILE A 144 14.46 -8.12 27.52
C ILE A 144 15.36 -6.93 27.20
N ASN A 145 15.54 -6.02 28.16
CA ASN A 145 16.46 -4.90 27.99
C ASN A 145 17.92 -5.35 27.84
N ALA A 146 18.30 -6.49 28.42
CA ALA A 146 19.60 -7.11 28.18
C ALA A 146 19.73 -7.67 26.75
N GLY A 147 18.64 -8.21 26.16
CA GLY A 147 18.60 -8.68 24.77
C GLY A 147 18.70 -7.56 23.73
N ARG A 148 18.16 -6.36 24.03
CA ARG A 148 18.17 -5.20 23.12
C ARG A 148 19.57 -4.74 22.66
N GLN A 149 20.64 -5.04 23.40
CA GLN A 149 22.00 -4.59 23.06
C GLN A 149 22.58 -5.20 21.78
N ASN A 150 21.98 -6.27 21.24
CA ASN A 150 22.42 -6.94 20.01
C ASN A 150 21.53 -6.69 18.78
N GLY A 151 20.60 -5.72 18.83
CA GLY A 151 19.74 -5.33 17.70
C GLY A 151 18.58 -6.29 17.38
N SER A 152 18.41 -7.37 18.15
CA SER A 152 17.30 -8.33 18.08
C SER A 152 17.02 -8.84 19.50
N ILE A 153 15.75 -9.04 19.86
CA ILE A 153 15.33 -9.30 21.25
C ILE A 153 15.39 -10.80 21.60
N LEU A 154 15.04 -11.64 20.65
CA LEU A 154 15.13 -13.09 20.73
C LEU A 154 16.42 -13.62 20.09
N GLY A 155 17.16 -12.81 19.34
CA GLY A 155 18.34 -13.25 18.58
C GLY A 155 17.97 -13.90 17.25
N LEU A 156 16.82 -13.57 16.67
CA LEU A 156 16.46 -13.96 15.32
C LEU A 156 17.29 -13.13 14.33
N GLN A 157 18.35 -13.74 13.81
CA GLN A 157 19.15 -13.13 12.74
C GLN A 157 18.31 -13.03 11.47
N GLN A 158 18.26 -11.83 10.90
CA GLN A 158 17.79 -11.61 9.55
C GLN A 158 18.63 -12.50 8.62
N SER A 159 18.05 -13.58 8.13
CA SER A 159 18.72 -14.47 7.18
C SER A 159 18.80 -13.70 5.86
N ALA A 160 19.95 -13.05 5.67
CA ALA A 160 20.21 -12.05 4.64
C ALA A 160 19.40 -10.75 4.83
N GLN A 161 20.08 -9.62 4.69
CA GLN A 161 19.46 -8.39 4.23
C GLN A 161 18.44 -8.76 3.15
N ALA A 162 17.17 -8.40 3.33
CA ALA A 162 16.29 -8.28 2.19
C ALA A 162 17.01 -7.29 1.26
N PRO A 163 17.44 -7.68 0.05
CA PRO A 163 17.70 -6.68 -0.96
C PRO A 163 16.38 -5.94 -1.09
N VAL A 164 16.40 -4.63 -0.91
CA VAL A 164 15.38 -3.76 -1.49
C VAL A 164 15.54 -3.93 -3.01
N ALA A 165 14.89 -4.96 -3.52
CA ALA A 165 14.69 -5.22 -4.92
C ALA A 165 13.51 -6.18 -4.97
N ALA A 166 12.47 -5.77 -5.70
CA ALA A 166 11.39 -6.62 -6.20
C ALA A 166 11.92 -8.02 -6.58
N PRO A 167 11.10 -9.09 -6.53
CA PRO A 167 11.53 -10.44 -6.89
C PRO A 167 12.29 -10.39 -8.22
N ARG A 168 13.63 -10.47 -8.16
CA ARG A 168 14.50 -10.35 -9.34
C ARG A 168 14.18 -11.56 -10.21
N GLN A 169 13.37 -11.35 -11.24
CA GLN A 169 13.04 -12.40 -12.19
C GLN A 169 14.33 -12.81 -12.91
N GLY A 170 14.83 -14.00 -12.58
CA GLY A 170 15.89 -14.63 -13.36
C GLY A 170 15.37 -15.21 -14.67
N VAL A 171 16.28 -15.61 -15.55
CA VAL A 171 15.98 -16.32 -16.78
C VAL A 171 15.08 -17.53 -16.50
N LYS A 172 13.97 -17.63 -17.24
CA LYS A 172 13.03 -18.76 -17.16
C LYS A 172 13.60 -19.93 -17.98
N ASN A 173 14.14 -20.93 -17.30
CA ASN A 173 14.57 -22.18 -17.94
C ASN A 173 13.35 -23.10 -18.08
N VAL A 174 12.90 -23.35 -19.31
CA VAL A 174 11.73 -24.19 -19.54
C VAL A 174 12.07 -25.67 -19.47
N SER A 175 11.17 -26.46 -18.90
CA SER A 175 11.34 -27.92 -18.77
C SER A 175 10.69 -28.69 -19.92
N ASN A 176 9.58 -28.17 -20.47
CA ASN A 176 8.76 -28.81 -21.50
C ASN A 176 7.96 -27.78 -22.33
N SER A 177 7.25 -28.25 -23.36
CA SER A 177 6.44 -27.41 -24.26
C SER A 177 5.27 -26.70 -23.56
N VAL A 178 4.60 -27.34 -22.60
CA VAL A 178 3.47 -26.76 -21.85
C VAL A 178 3.91 -25.55 -21.03
N GLU A 179 5.04 -25.65 -20.33
CA GLU A 179 5.60 -24.54 -19.56
C GLU A 179 6.00 -23.37 -20.47
N PHE A 180 6.62 -23.68 -21.62
CA PHE A 180 6.96 -22.68 -22.61
C PHE A 180 5.72 -21.94 -23.13
N ASP A 181 4.66 -22.68 -23.48
CA ASP A 181 3.42 -22.09 -23.99
C ASP A 181 2.73 -21.20 -22.94
N ARG A 182 2.77 -21.59 -21.65
CA ARG A 182 2.32 -20.75 -20.53
C ARG A 182 3.08 -19.42 -20.46
N LEU A 183 4.42 -19.47 -20.50
CA LEU A 183 5.26 -18.26 -20.43
C LEU A 183 5.05 -17.34 -21.64
N MET A 184 4.90 -17.92 -22.84
CA MET A 184 4.58 -17.15 -24.04
C MET A 184 3.20 -16.50 -23.95
N ASN A 185 2.21 -17.19 -23.38
CA ASN A 185 0.88 -16.64 -23.16
C ASN A 185 0.89 -15.52 -22.10
N GLU A 186 1.67 -15.66 -21.02
CA GLU A 186 1.88 -14.61 -20.02
C GLU A 186 2.56 -13.37 -20.63
N ALA A 187 3.49 -13.57 -21.56
CA ALA A 187 4.20 -12.49 -22.26
C ALA A 187 3.38 -11.84 -23.39
N LYS A 188 2.18 -12.36 -23.71
CA LYS A 188 1.39 -11.93 -24.88
C LYS A 188 0.98 -10.46 -24.86
N ASN A 189 0.80 -9.87 -23.68
CA ASN A 189 0.47 -8.45 -23.53
C ASN A 189 1.71 -7.54 -23.34
N SER A 190 2.91 -8.11 -23.45
CA SER A 190 4.20 -7.42 -23.26
C SER A 190 5.19 -7.89 -24.34
N CYS A 191 6.37 -8.36 -23.95
CA CYS A 191 7.36 -8.95 -24.84
C CYS A 191 8.09 -10.13 -24.21
N ALA A 192 8.62 -11.00 -25.07
CA ALA A 192 9.41 -12.17 -24.69
C ALA A 192 10.71 -12.23 -25.50
N VAL A 193 11.77 -12.75 -24.89
CA VAL A 193 13.03 -13.04 -25.55
C VAL A 193 13.31 -14.51 -25.33
N VAL A 194 13.48 -15.28 -26.39
CA VAL A 194 13.72 -16.72 -26.32
C VAL A 194 15.13 -17.01 -26.80
N PHE A 195 15.98 -17.47 -25.89
CA PHE A 195 17.33 -17.92 -26.20
C PHE A 195 17.35 -19.44 -26.40
N PHE A 196 17.43 -19.85 -27.66
CA PHE A 196 17.69 -21.23 -28.05
C PHE A 196 19.19 -21.54 -27.98
N THR A 197 19.54 -22.47 -27.10
CA THR A 197 20.92 -22.78 -26.71
C THR A 197 21.18 -24.29 -26.70
N SER A 198 22.42 -24.68 -26.38
CA SER A 198 22.79 -26.04 -26.01
C SER A 198 23.90 -26.06 -24.96
N ALA A 199 23.87 -27.02 -24.03
CA ALA A 199 24.93 -27.21 -23.03
C ALA A 199 26.34 -27.40 -23.64
N THR A 200 26.42 -27.96 -24.86
CA THR A 200 27.68 -28.23 -25.58
C THR A 200 28.12 -27.10 -26.51
N CYS A 201 27.33 -26.03 -26.63
CA CYS A 201 27.61 -24.89 -27.49
C CYS A 201 28.56 -23.89 -26.80
N ALA A 202 29.83 -23.87 -27.21
CA ALA A 202 30.82 -22.92 -26.67
C ALA A 202 30.45 -21.44 -26.92
N PRO A 203 29.95 -21.02 -28.11
CA PRO A 203 29.51 -19.65 -28.31
C PRO A 203 28.32 -19.25 -27.41
N CYS A 204 27.44 -20.18 -27.06
CA CYS A 204 26.32 -19.91 -26.16
C CYS A 204 26.77 -19.56 -24.74
N LYS A 205 27.87 -20.16 -24.27
CA LYS A 205 28.45 -19.86 -22.94
C LYS A 205 28.93 -18.42 -22.82
N VAL A 206 29.29 -17.78 -23.93
CA VAL A 206 29.66 -16.35 -23.98
C VAL A 206 28.44 -15.46 -23.71
N LEU A 207 27.24 -15.87 -24.14
CA LEU A 207 26.01 -15.09 -23.95
C LEU A 207 25.34 -15.30 -22.59
N TYR A 208 25.60 -16.41 -21.88
CA TYR A 208 24.91 -16.70 -20.61
C TYR A 208 25.01 -15.58 -19.57
N PRO A 209 26.21 -15.02 -19.27
CA PRO A 209 26.31 -13.95 -18.27
C PRO A 209 25.49 -12.72 -18.68
N THR A 210 25.60 -12.28 -19.93
CA THR A 210 24.85 -11.11 -20.44
C THR A 210 23.34 -11.37 -20.45
N TYR A 211 22.91 -12.59 -20.77
CA TYR A 211 21.49 -12.95 -20.76
C TYR A 211 20.91 -12.99 -19.34
N ASP A 212 21.68 -13.53 -18.38
CA ASP A 212 21.31 -13.56 -16.96
C ASP A 212 21.29 -12.13 -16.36
N GLU A 213 22.27 -11.29 -16.70
CA GLU A 213 22.30 -9.86 -16.35
C GLU A 213 21.09 -9.13 -16.92
N LEU A 214 20.79 -9.32 -18.21
CA LEU A 214 19.64 -8.70 -18.85
C LEU A 214 18.32 -9.10 -18.21
N ALA A 215 18.14 -10.36 -17.82
CA ALA A 215 16.93 -10.81 -17.14
C ALA A 215 16.75 -10.06 -15.81
N GLN A 216 17.84 -9.82 -15.08
CA GLN A 216 17.82 -9.03 -13.86
C GLN A 216 17.58 -7.54 -14.12
N GLU A 217 18.18 -6.97 -15.17
CA GLU A 217 18.04 -5.55 -15.53
C GLU A 217 16.62 -5.20 -15.99
N VAL A 218 16.01 -6.04 -16.82
CA VAL A 218 14.67 -5.79 -17.39
C VAL A 218 13.54 -6.16 -16.42
N GLY A 219 13.78 -7.12 -15.52
CA GLY A 219 12.80 -7.57 -14.53
C GLY A 219 11.47 -7.97 -15.17
N ASP A 220 10.37 -7.38 -14.68
CA ASP A 220 9.01 -7.70 -15.15
C ASP A 220 8.67 -7.09 -16.54
N LYS A 221 9.57 -6.29 -17.13
CA LYS A 221 9.29 -5.62 -18.41
C LYS A 221 9.38 -6.57 -19.61
N ALA A 222 10.12 -7.67 -19.50
CA ALA A 222 10.26 -8.66 -20.56
C ALA A 222 10.47 -10.07 -19.98
N THR A 223 9.86 -11.07 -20.60
CA THR A 223 10.05 -12.48 -20.21
C THR A 223 11.25 -13.07 -20.94
N LEU A 224 12.37 -13.30 -20.24
CA LEU A 224 13.55 -13.95 -20.82
C LEU A 224 13.48 -15.46 -20.58
N ILE A 225 13.39 -16.21 -21.68
CA ILE A 225 13.21 -17.66 -21.71
C ILE A 225 14.45 -18.31 -22.29
N LYS A 226 14.90 -19.42 -21.71
CA LYS A 226 16.01 -20.22 -22.22
C LYS A 226 15.54 -21.63 -22.56
N VAL A 227 15.85 -22.07 -23.78
CA VAL A 227 15.46 -23.36 -24.35
C VAL A 227 16.72 -24.10 -24.79
N ASP A 228 17.07 -25.20 -24.14
CA ASP A 228 18.16 -26.10 -24.54
C ASP A 228 17.64 -27.13 -25.54
N ILE A 229 17.89 -26.90 -26.83
CA ILE A 229 17.39 -27.77 -27.91
C ILE A 229 18.06 -29.16 -27.96
N ALA A 230 19.14 -29.36 -27.18
CA ALA A 230 19.79 -30.66 -27.05
C ALA A 230 19.12 -31.55 -25.99
N GLN A 231 18.25 -31.00 -25.13
CA GLN A 231 17.43 -31.81 -24.23
C GLN A 231 16.23 -32.41 -24.98
N PRO A 232 16.00 -33.74 -24.90
CA PRO A 232 14.90 -34.40 -25.61
C PRO A 232 13.52 -33.78 -25.31
N GLN A 233 13.27 -33.36 -24.08
CA GLN A 233 11.99 -32.77 -23.66
C GLN A 233 11.73 -31.37 -24.26
N GLN A 234 12.77 -30.69 -24.74
CA GLN A 234 12.72 -29.32 -25.25
C GLN A 234 12.94 -29.24 -26.77
N HIS A 235 13.35 -30.35 -27.39
CA HIS A 235 13.65 -30.45 -28.80
C HIS A 235 12.46 -30.09 -29.71
N GLU A 236 11.25 -30.45 -29.28
CA GLU A 236 10.00 -30.09 -29.97
C GLU A 236 9.85 -28.55 -30.08
N ILE A 237 10.20 -27.81 -29.02
CA ILE A 237 10.12 -26.34 -29.01
C ILE A 237 11.07 -25.77 -30.08
N GLY A 238 12.32 -26.23 -30.13
CA GLY A 238 13.27 -25.82 -31.18
C GLY A 238 12.77 -26.15 -32.59
N SER A 239 12.11 -27.29 -32.76
CA SER A 239 11.51 -27.70 -34.03
C SER A 239 10.36 -26.79 -34.45
N ARG A 240 9.46 -26.43 -33.52
CA ARG A 240 8.33 -25.51 -33.76
C ARG A 240 8.81 -24.15 -34.30
N TYR A 241 9.94 -23.65 -33.79
CA TYR A 241 10.53 -22.38 -34.22
C TYR A 241 11.60 -22.51 -35.32
N SER A 242 11.70 -23.69 -35.95
CA SER A 242 12.65 -23.99 -37.05
C SER A 242 14.10 -23.63 -36.72
N ILE A 243 14.55 -23.90 -35.49
CA ILE A 243 15.91 -23.57 -35.03
C ILE A 243 16.93 -24.53 -35.65
N ARG A 244 17.88 -23.98 -36.41
CA ARG A 244 18.90 -24.75 -37.15
C ARG A 244 20.31 -24.66 -36.56
N ALA A 245 20.56 -23.68 -35.71
CA ALA A 245 21.85 -23.43 -35.08
C ALA A 245 21.67 -22.84 -33.68
N THR A 246 22.68 -23.03 -32.83
CA THR A 246 22.77 -22.37 -31.52
C THR A 246 24.07 -21.56 -31.46
N PRO A 247 24.09 -20.38 -30.83
CA PRO A 247 22.95 -19.68 -30.22
C PRO A 247 22.01 -19.06 -31.28
N THR A 248 20.70 -19.13 -31.05
CA THR A 248 19.69 -18.35 -31.78
C THR A 248 18.79 -17.66 -30.77
N ILE A 249 18.55 -16.37 -30.98
CA ILE A 249 17.62 -15.57 -30.17
C ILE A 249 16.44 -15.16 -31.04
N VAL A 250 15.24 -15.28 -30.49
CA VAL A 250 14.00 -14.83 -31.11
C VAL A 250 13.27 -13.92 -30.13
N THR A 251 12.90 -12.72 -30.57
CA THR A 251 12.12 -11.76 -29.80
C THR A 251 10.66 -11.78 -30.23
N PHE A 252 9.78 -11.59 -29.26
CA PHE A 252 8.34 -11.52 -29.47
C PHE A 252 7.81 -10.23 -28.86
N LEU A 253 7.03 -9.48 -29.64
CA LEU A 253 6.32 -8.30 -29.18
C LEU A 253 4.82 -8.56 -29.32
N ARG A 254 4.07 -8.47 -28.23
CA ARG A 254 2.62 -8.68 -28.19
C ARG A 254 2.16 -10.02 -28.80
N GLY A 255 2.98 -11.06 -28.62
CA GLY A 255 2.73 -12.41 -29.14
C GLY A 255 3.14 -12.65 -30.59
N GLU A 256 3.64 -11.63 -31.30
CA GLU A 256 4.16 -11.76 -32.67
C GLU A 256 5.69 -11.78 -32.68
N GLU A 257 6.30 -12.56 -33.57
CA GLU A 257 7.76 -12.56 -33.74
C GLU A 257 8.21 -11.19 -34.29
N GLU A 258 9.07 -10.51 -33.53
CA GLU A 258 9.56 -9.16 -33.86
C GLU A 258 10.91 -9.23 -34.57
N ASN A 259 11.85 -10.03 -34.06
CA ASN A 259 13.19 -10.16 -34.62
C ASN A 259 13.80 -11.54 -34.31
N ARG A 260 14.81 -11.93 -35.09
CA ARG A 260 15.54 -13.20 -34.97
C ARG A 260 16.97 -13.04 -35.46
N TRP A 261 17.92 -13.54 -34.68
CA TRP A 261 19.32 -13.63 -35.09
C TRP A 261 20.04 -14.82 -34.47
N SER A 262 21.19 -15.17 -35.06
CA SER A 262 22.07 -16.24 -34.58
C SER A 262 23.48 -15.70 -34.37
N GLY A 263 24.24 -16.34 -33.48
CA GLY A 263 25.62 -15.96 -33.16
C GLY A 263 25.79 -15.35 -31.77
N ALA A 264 27.02 -15.37 -31.27
CA ALA A 264 27.37 -14.91 -29.94
C ALA A 264 27.85 -13.45 -29.97
N ASP A 265 26.91 -12.52 -29.94
CA ASP A 265 27.18 -11.08 -29.85
C ASP A 265 26.45 -10.48 -28.63
N PRO A 266 27.16 -10.29 -27.50
CA PRO A 266 26.59 -9.68 -26.29
C PRO A 266 26.08 -8.24 -26.50
N ALA A 267 26.71 -7.46 -27.39
CA ALA A 267 26.34 -6.07 -27.62
C ALA A 267 25.04 -5.99 -28.41
N ALA A 268 24.92 -6.78 -29.47
CA ALA A 268 23.67 -6.91 -30.24
C ALA A 268 22.52 -7.44 -29.38
N LEU A 269 22.79 -8.43 -28.51
CA LEU A 269 21.81 -8.93 -27.56
C LEU A 269 21.28 -7.82 -26.64
N ARG A 270 22.17 -7.05 -25.99
CA ARG A 270 21.76 -5.94 -25.10
C ARG A 270 20.96 -4.87 -25.87
N GLY A 271 21.43 -4.46 -27.05
CA GLY A 271 20.74 -3.46 -27.88
C GLY A 271 19.34 -3.90 -28.31
N ASN A 272 19.18 -5.13 -28.80
CA ASN A 272 17.90 -5.66 -29.25
C ASN A 272 16.91 -5.83 -28.09
N VAL A 273 17.37 -6.33 -26.93
CA VAL A 273 16.50 -6.48 -25.75
C VAL A 273 16.04 -5.12 -25.22
N GLN A 274 16.93 -4.12 -25.18
CA GLN A 274 16.55 -2.76 -24.79
C GLN A 274 15.54 -2.13 -25.75
N LEU A 275 15.74 -2.30 -27.06
CA LEU A 275 14.81 -1.81 -28.08
C LEU A 275 13.45 -2.51 -27.95
N LEU A 276 13.42 -3.83 -27.78
CA LEU A 276 12.20 -4.60 -27.59
C LEU A 276 11.42 -4.12 -26.35
N VAL A 277 12.10 -3.92 -25.23
CA VAL A 277 11.48 -3.39 -24.01
C VAL A 277 10.91 -2.00 -24.24
N GLN A 278 11.60 -1.14 -24.98
CA GLN A 278 11.10 0.20 -25.33
C GLN A 278 9.90 0.15 -26.29
N MET A 279 9.86 -0.82 -27.21
CA MET A 279 8.72 -1.04 -28.11
C MET A 279 7.50 -1.61 -27.37
N ALA A 280 7.74 -2.50 -26.40
CA ALA A 280 6.70 -3.07 -25.53
C ALA A 280 6.15 -2.03 -24.55
N HIS A 281 7.02 -1.19 -24.00
CA HIS A 281 6.71 -0.17 -23.00
C HIS A 281 7.19 1.20 -23.50
N PRO A 282 6.50 1.80 -24.48
CA PRO A 282 6.89 3.11 -25.00
C PRO A 282 6.85 4.14 -23.87
N VAL A 283 7.94 4.91 -23.78
CA VAL A 283 8.04 6.06 -22.86
C VAL A 283 6.85 6.98 -23.13
N HIS A 284 6.03 7.21 -22.10
CA HIS A 284 4.85 8.06 -22.23
C HIS A 284 5.27 9.48 -22.67
N PRO A 285 4.54 10.16 -23.57
CA PRO A 285 4.92 11.50 -24.05
C PRO A 285 5.24 12.49 -22.93
N HIS A 286 4.46 12.44 -21.83
CA HIS A 286 4.70 13.24 -20.62
C HIS A 286 6.08 13.02 -19.95
N GLU A 287 6.70 11.83 -20.07
CA GLU A 287 8.03 11.57 -19.49
C GLU A 287 9.16 12.28 -20.25
N ARG A 288 8.89 12.79 -21.46
CA ARG A 288 9.85 13.60 -22.24
C ARG A 288 9.78 15.09 -21.90
N LEU A 289 8.78 15.51 -21.12
CA LEU A 289 8.57 16.89 -20.74
C LEU A 289 9.38 17.27 -19.50
N ARG A 290 9.57 18.58 -19.30
CA ARG A 290 10.24 19.12 -18.10
C ARG A 290 9.23 19.26 -16.96
N LEU A 291 8.93 18.14 -16.30
CA LEU A 291 7.93 18.04 -15.24
C LEU A 291 8.55 17.55 -13.92
N PRO A 292 9.50 18.29 -13.30
CA PRO A 292 10.22 17.84 -12.11
C PRO A 292 9.31 17.45 -10.94
N THR A 293 8.17 18.12 -10.77
CA THR A 293 7.21 17.83 -9.71
C THR A 293 6.56 16.47 -9.93
N PHE A 294 6.22 16.16 -11.17
CA PHE A 294 5.50 14.94 -11.52
C PHE A 294 6.42 13.76 -11.82
N SER A 295 7.68 13.97 -12.20
CA SER A 295 8.63 12.88 -12.48
C SER A 295 9.15 12.17 -11.23
N ASN A 296 8.93 12.69 -10.02
CA ASN A 296 9.39 12.08 -8.77
C ASN A 296 8.61 10.78 -8.45
N PRO A 297 9.27 9.61 -8.33
CA PRO A 297 8.61 8.35 -7.97
C PRO A 297 8.24 8.25 -6.48
N ASP A 298 8.91 8.99 -5.60
CA ASP A 298 8.84 8.83 -4.13
C ASP A 298 7.76 9.70 -3.47
N VAL A 299 6.84 10.24 -4.26
CA VAL A 299 5.76 11.11 -3.76
C VAL A 299 4.86 10.34 -2.81
N LYS A 300 4.59 10.87 -1.62
CA LYS A 300 3.69 10.25 -0.63
C LYS A 300 2.31 10.93 -0.64
N PRO A 301 1.25 10.20 -0.27
CA PRO A 301 -0.05 10.82 -0.07
C PRO A 301 -0.02 11.82 1.09
N VAL A 302 -0.91 12.82 1.03
CA VAL A 302 -1.12 13.81 2.07
C VAL A 302 -2.02 13.20 3.16
N LEU A 303 -1.54 13.21 4.40
CA LEU A 303 -2.28 12.71 5.56
C LEU A 303 -2.52 13.86 6.57
N TYR A 304 -3.70 13.86 7.18
CA TYR A 304 -4.06 14.75 8.27
C TYR A 304 -3.93 13.99 9.60
N SER A 305 -2.70 13.79 10.06
CA SER A 305 -2.36 13.04 11.28
C SER A 305 -2.41 13.87 12.57
N LYS A 306 -2.63 15.19 12.48
CA LYS A 306 -2.67 16.07 13.66
C LYS A 306 -3.83 15.70 14.57
N ILE A 307 -3.51 15.40 15.83
CA ILE A 307 -4.49 15.08 16.87
C ILE A 307 -5.10 16.38 17.41
N PRO A 308 -6.43 16.51 17.47
CA PRO A 308 -7.11 17.69 17.99
C PRO A 308 -6.98 17.76 19.53
N PRO A 309 -7.20 18.92 20.16
CA PRO A 309 -7.23 19.02 21.61
C PRO A 309 -8.36 18.16 22.20
N LEU A 310 -8.03 16.96 22.66
CA LEU A 310 -9.00 15.92 23.01
C LEU A 310 -9.94 16.35 24.12
N ASP A 311 -9.45 17.06 25.15
CA ASP A 311 -10.32 17.53 26.24
C ASP A 311 -11.37 18.53 25.76
N LYS A 312 -11.02 19.43 24.83
CA LYS A 312 -11.98 20.36 24.23
C LYS A 312 -13.00 19.61 23.37
N LEU A 313 -12.55 18.58 22.68
CA LEU A 313 -13.40 17.74 21.83
C LEU A 313 -14.41 16.97 22.69
N MET A 314 -13.98 16.41 23.83
CA MET A 314 -14.85 15.73 24.80
C MET A 314 -15.94 16.65 25.36
N VAL A 315 -15.59 17.91 25.68
CA VAL A 315 -16.58 18.89 26.15
C VAL A 315 -17.62 19.17 25.06
N LYS A 316 -17.19 19.30 23.79
CA LYS A 316 -18.10 19.52 22.66
C LYS A 316 -18.98 18.32 22.33
N MET A 317 -18.54 17.10 22.65
CA MET A 317 -19.35 15.89 22.48
C MET A 317 -20.53 15.79 23.45
N GLY A 318 -20.50 16.52 24.55
CA GLY A 318 -21.47 16.38 25.63
C GLY A 318 -21.19 15.16 26.51
N SER A 319 -21.70 15.19 27.75
CA SER A 319 -21.41 14.19 28.77
C SER A 319 -21.93 12.79 28.41
N GLU A 320 -23.05 12.70 27.69
CA GLU A 320 -23.64 11.43 27.28
C GLU A 320 -22.74 10.70 26.28
N THR A 321 -22.41 11.33 25.15
CA THR A 321 -21.57 10.74 24.11
C THR A 321 -20.14 10.51 24.58
N ALA A 322 -19.55 11.46 25.32
CA ALA A 322 -18.20 11.32 25.86
C ALA A 322 -18.08 10.20 26.92
N SER A 323 -19.20 9.78 27.52
CA SER A 323 -19.18 8.72 28.53
C SER A 323 -19.10 7.30 27.95
N LYS A 324 -19.40 7.13 26.65
CA LYS A 324 -19.36 5.85 25.94
C LYS A 324 -17.97 5.20 26.02
N SER A 325 -17.95 3.89 26.21
CA SER A 325 -16.72 3.09 26.37
C SER A 325 -15.79 3.19 25.17
N GLU A 326 -16.36 3.21 23.97
CA GLU A 326 -15.67 3.26 22.69
C GLU A 326 -14.97 4.61 22.50
N VAL A 327 -15.64 5.71 22.87
CA VAL A 327 -15.08 7.07 22.82
C VAL A 327 -13.92 7.21 23.81
N LYS A 328 -14.05 6.67 25.03
CA LYS A 328 -12.98 6.66 26.03
C LYS A 328 -11.78 5.82 25.59
N ALA A 329 -12.03 4.65 25.01
CA ALA A 329 -10.98 3.79 24.47
C ALA A 329 -10.22 4.49 23.34
N LEU A 330 -10.94 5.14 22.43
CA LEU A 330 -10.35 5.88 21.32
C LEU A 330 -9.56 7.11 21.80
N LYS A 331 -10.08 7.86 22.77
CA LYS A 331 -9.38 8.98 23.41
C LYS A 331 -8.06 8.49 24.01
N LYS A 332 -8.11 7.43 24.83
CA LYS A 332 -6.93 6.85 25.47
C LYS A 332 -5.90 6.41 24.43
N TYR A 333 -6.33 5.70 23.39
CA TYR A 333 -5.47 5.30 22.28
C TYR A 333 -4.77 6.50 21.62
N LEU A 334 -5.49 7.60 21.36
CA LEU A 334 -4.91 8.80 20.76
C LEU A 334 -3.95 9.53 21.71
N GLU A 335 -4.22 9.53 23.02
CA GLU A 335 -3.32 10.09 24.04
C GLU A 335 -2.02 9.29 24.14
N ASP A 336 -2.13 7.97 24.24
CA ASP A 336 -1.00 7.05 24.28
C ASP A 336 -0.17 7.19 22.99
N ARG A 337 -0.84 7.31 21.83
CA ARG A 337 -0.17 7.54 20.53
C ARG A 337 0.55 8.89 20.46
N ALA A 338 -0.06 9.95 21.00
CA ALA A 338 0.53 11.29 20.99
C ALA A 338 1.76 11.39 21.91
N LYS A 339 1.72 10.68 23.03
CA LYS A 339 2.73 10.75 24.09
C LYS A 339 3.87 9.76 23.89
N ASP A 340 3.52 8.50 23.68
CA ASP A 340 4.44 7.36 23.71
C ASP A 340 4.69 6.78 22.29
N GLY A 341 3.98 7.30 21.28
CA GLY A 341 4.13 6.94 19.87
C GLY A 341 3.19 5.82 19.40
N PRO A 342 3.13 5.54 18.09
CA PRO A 342 2.20 4.55 17.51
C PRO A 342 2.40 3.12 18.01
N SER A 343 3.63 2.80 18.41
CA SER A 343 4.04 1.51 18.95
C SER A 343 3.42 1.17 20.29
N SER A 344 3.32 2.14 21.19
CA SER A 344 2.87 1.90 22.56
C SER A 344 1.35 2.00 22.72
N ALA A 345 0.65 2.47 21.69
CA ALA A 345 -0.80 2.65 21.69
C ALA A 345 -1.53 1.35 21.33
N VAL A 346 -2.30 0.83 22.28
CA VAL A 346 -3.15 -0.36 22.10
C VAL A 346 -4.35 0.00 21.24
N VAL A 347 -4.49 -0.67 20.09
CA VAL A 347 -5.61 -0.45 19.16
C VAL A 347 -6.93 -0.84 19.85
N PRO A 348 -7.96 0.02 19.82
CA PRO A 348 -9.26 -0.30 20.42
C PRO A 348 -10.02 -1.36 19.59
N GLU A 349 -11.06 -1.95 20.18
CA GLU A 349 -11.96 -2.88 19.48
C GLU A 349 -12.63 -2.19 18.27
N LEU A 350 -12.19 -2.54 17.06
CA LEU A 350 -12.55 -1.84 15.83
C LEU A 350 -14.00 -2.11 15.39
N SER A 351 -14.55 -3.28 15.75
CA SER A 351 -15.96 -3.62 15.54
C SER A 351 -16.90 -2.70 16.34
N HIS A 352 -16.55 -2.40 17.60
CA HIS A 352 -17.31 -1.47 18.42
C HIS A 352 -17.15 -0.03 17.91
N LEU A 353 -15.97 0.34 17.40
CA LEU A 353 -15.76 1.63 16.76
C LEU A 353 -16.61 1.81 15.48
N SER A 354 -16.70 0.76 14.65
CA SER A 354 -17.60 0.70 13.48
C SER A 354 -19.05 0.99 13.89
N SER A 355 -19.57 0.27 14.89
CA SER A 355 -20.92 0.50 15.43
C SER A 355 -21.11 1.92 15.96
N LEU A 356 -20.15 2.43 16.75
CA LEU A 356 -20.20 3.79 17.28
C LEU A 356 -20.36 4.83 16.17
N VAL A 357 -19.54 4.75 15.12
CA VAL A 357 -19.56 5.73 14.02
C VAL A 357 -20.87 5.64 13.24
N LYS A 358 -21.35 4.43 12.91
CA LYS A 358 -22.63 4.23 12.23
C LYS A 358 -23.82 4.74 13.03
N ASP A 359 -23.86 4.44 14.32
CA ASP A 359 -24.92 4.94 15.22
C ASP A 359 -24.84 6.46 15.38
N SER A 360 -23.62 7.02 15.41
CA SER A 360 -23.42 8.45 15.58
C SER A 360 -23.98 9.26 14.41
N VAL A 361 -23.81 8.78 13.18
CA VAL A 361 -24.32 9.44 11.97
C VAL A 361 -25.85 9.52 11.94
N THR A 362 -26.53 8.54 12.54
CA THR A 362 -28.00 8.46 12.52
C THR A 362 -28.66 9.09 13.74
N SER A 363 -27.99 9.08 14.90
CA SER A 363 -28.59 9.47 16.19
C SER A 363 -28.11 10.81 16.74
N LEU A 364 -26.92 11.29 16.36
CA LEU A 364 -26.36 12.51 16.94
C LEU A 364 -26.74 13.76 16.15
N PRO A 365 -26.94 14.91 16.84
CA PRO A 365 -27.02 16.21 16.18
C PRO A 365 -25.76 16.53 15.37
N ILE A 366 -25.93 17.21 14.23
CA ILE A 366 -24.84 17.59 13.32
C ILE A 366 -23.75 18.39 14.04
N ASP A 367 -24.14 19.25 14.99
CA ASP A 367 -23.23 20.07 15.81
C ASP A 367 -22.29 19.25 16.69
N ILE A 368 -22.65 18.00 16.99
CA ILE A 368 -21.86 17.07 17.78
C ILE A 368 -21.10 16.09 16.88
N LEU A 369 -21.70 15.71 15.75
CA LEU A 369 -21.16 14.71 14.83
C LEU A 369 -19.74 15.02 14.37
N PHE A 370 -19.42 16.29 14.09
CA PHE A 370 -18.07 16.68 13.65
C PHE A 370 -17.01 16.23 14.66
N ALA A 371 -17.31 16.19 15.95
CA ALA A 371 -16.34 15.81 16.98
C ALA A 371 -16.02 14.31 16.90
N ILE A 372 -17.03 13.46 16.64
CA ILE A 372 -16.85 12.01 16.49
C ILE A 372 -16.08 11.73 15.21
N VAL A 373 -16.42 12.41 14.12
CA VAL A 373 -15.70 12.29 12.85
C VAL A 373 -14.25 12.77 13.00
N ASP A 374 -13.97 13.81 13.79
CA ASP A 374 -12.60 14.30 14.04
C ASP A 374 -11.75 13.31 14.85
N LEU A 375 -12.36 12.62 15.84
CA LEU A 375 -11.70 11.49 16.52
C LEU A 375 -11.42 10.35 15.55
N PHE A 376 -12.42 9.98 14.75
CA PHE A 376 -12.32 8.87 13.82
C PHE A 376 -11.27 9.15 12.73
N ARG A 377 -11.26 10.36 12.17
CA ARG A 377 -10.20 10.88 11.30
C ARG A 377 -8.82 10.67 11.92
N SER A 378 -8.65 11.09 13.17
CA SER A 378 -7.35 11.01 13.86
C SER A 378 -6.89 9.56 13.99
N ALA A 379 -7.82 8.64 14.26
CA ALA A 379 -7.54 7.21 14.34
C ALA A 379 -7.15 6.59 13.00
N LEU A 380 -7.84 6.95 11.91
CA LEU A 380 -7.55 6.49 10.54
C LEU A 380 -6.18 6.90 10.00
N SER A 381 -5.46 7.80 10.68
CA SER A 381 -4.04 8.04 10.37
C SER A 381 -3.13 6.87 10.76
N ASP A 382 -3.64 5.86 11.49
CA ASP A 382 -2.95 4.59 11.72
C ASP A 382 -3.25 3.60 10.57
N PRO A 383 -2.23 3.08 9.88
CA PRO A 383 -2.44 2.06 8.85
C PRO A 383 -3.17 0.82 9.36
N ARG A 384 -3.04 0.45 10.65
CA ARG A 384 -3.74 -0.71 11.25
C ARG A 384 -5.24 -0.48 11.33
N ILE A 385 -5.64 0.71 11.75
CA ILE A 385 -7.06 1.09 11.87
C ILE A 385 -7.64 1.31 10.47
N SER A 386 -6.92 2.05 9.62
CA SER A 386 -7.35 2.29 8.24
C SER A 386 -7.45 1.01 7.43
N GLY A 387 -6.54 0.04 7.63
CA GLY A 387 -6.59 -1.26 6.96
C GLY A 387 -7.86 -2.06 7.31
N PHE A 388 -8.25 -2.08 8.58
CA PHE A 388 -9.49 -2.74 9.00
C PHE A 388 -10.74 -2.16 8.30
N PHE A 389 -10.83 -0.83 8.20
CA PHE A 389 -11.98 -0.19 7.53
C PHE A 389 -11.91 -0.28 6.00
N ALA A 390 -10.75 -0.56 5.41
CA ALA A 390 -10.61 -0.89 3.99
C ALA A 390 -11.15 -2.29 3.69
N GLU A 391 -10.96 -3.26 4.60
CA GLU A 391 -11.49 -4.62 4.41
C GLU A 391 -12.94 -4.79 4.92
N GLU A 392 -13.52 -3.75 5.52
CA GLU A 392 -14.90 -3.79 6.00
C GLU A 392 -15.85 -4.03 4.81
N LYS A 393 -16.72 -5.04 4.95
CA LYS A 393 -17.69 -5.41 3.91
C LYS A 393 -18.51 -4.19 3.49
N ASN A 394 -18.52 -3.89 2.20
CA ASN A 394 -19.21 -2.74 1.60
C ASN A 394 -18.78 -1.37 2.14
N HIS A 395 -17.72 -1.28 2.97
CA HIS A 395 -17.24 -0.04 3.57
C HIS A 395 -18.32 0.71 4.37
N GLU A 396 -19.23 -0.02 5.03
CA GLU A 396 -20.44 0.53 5.65
C GLU A 396 -20.17 1.73 6.56
N THR A 397 -19.10 1.68 7.37
CA THR A 397 -18.78 2.72 8.35
C THR A 397 -18.35 4.00 7.68
N VAL A 398 -17.35 3.94 6.81
CA VAL A 398 -16.82 5.13 6.14
C VAL A 398 -17.83 5.70 5.16
N ARG A 399 -18.60 4.85 4.47
CA ARG A 399 -19.68 5.29 3.57
C ARG A 399 -20.80 5.98 4.32
N ALA A 400 -21.21 5.49 5.49
CA ALA A 400 -22.24 6.17 6.29
C ALA A 400 -21.87 7.64 6.55
N VAL A 401 -20.61 7.92 6.91
CA VAL A 401 -20.13 9.29 7.11
C VAL A 401 -20.11 10.09 5.82
N LEU A 402 -19.56 9.52 4.73
CA LEU A 402 -19.46 10.21 3.43
C LEU A 402 -20.84 10.55 2.86
N GLU A 403 -21.75 9.58 2.82
CA GLU A 403 -23.10 9.73 2.29
C GLU A 403 -23.91 10.73 3.12
N PHE A 404 -23.84 10.66 4.45
CA PHE A 404 -24.52 11.61 5.32
C PHE A 404 -24.08 13.04 5.06
N VAL A 405 -22.75 13.26 4.96
CA VAL A 405 -22.19 14.58 4.71
C VAL A 405 -22.58 15.07 3.32
N ASN A 406 -22.48 14.24 2.28
CA ASN A 406 -22.85 14.61 0.92
C ASN A 406 -24.35 14.95 0.76
N GLN A 407 -25.23 14.36 1.57
CA GLN A 407 -26.67 14.66 1.54
C GLN A 407 -27.03 16.00 2.20
N GLN A 408 -26.12 16.62 2.96
CA GLN A 408 -26.41 17.91 3.61
C GLN A 408 -26.29 19.07 2.62
N THR A 409 -27.40 19.75 2.34
CA THR A 409 -27.43 20.97 1.50
C THR A 409 -26.60 22.11 2.10
N GLU A 410 -26.71 22.31 3.43
CA GLU A 410 -25.92 23.30 4.18
C GLU A 410 -25.09 22.59 5.26
N CYS A 411 -24.04 21.91 4.82
CA CYS A 411 -23.16 21.19 5.74
C CYS A 411 -22.31 22.16 6.56
N PRO A 412 -22.25 22.01 7.90
CA PRO A 412 -21.37 22.84 8.72
C PRO A 412 -19.91 22.70 8.30
N TYR A 413 -19.22 23.83 8.19
CA TYR A 413 -17.80 23.93 7.80
C TYR A 413 -16.92 22.90 8.54
N ALA A 414 -17.08 22.79 9.86
CA ALA A 414 -16.27 21.89 10.67
C ALA A 414 -16.46 20.43 10.27
N LEU A 415 -17.71 19.99 10.03
CA LEU A 415 -18.02 18.62 9.63
C LEU A 415 -17.48 18.32 8.23
N ARG A 416 -17.72 19.20 7.26
CA ARG A 416 -17.19 19.06 5.89
C ARG A 416 -15.67 18.92 5.89
N LEU A 417 -15.00 19.81 6.63
CA LEU A 417 -13.54 19.83 6.72
C LEU A 417 -12.98 18.53 7.32
N VAL A 418 -13.49 18.09 8.48
CA VAL A 418 -12.96 16.88 9.11
C VAL A 418 -13.26 15.62 8.29
N THR A 419 -14.37 15.58 7.55
CA THR A 419 -14.69 14.47 6.63
C THR A 419 -13.75 14.42 5.43
N LEU A 420 -13.35 15.56 4.84
CA LEU A 420 -12.32 15.60 3.82
C LEU A 420 -10.97 15.11 4.34
N GLN A 421 -10.59 15.55 5.54
CA GLN A 421 -9.35 15.13 6.18
C GLN A 421 -9.38 13.65 6.58
N MET A 422 -10.55 13.13 6.97
CA MET A 422 -10.79 11.71 7.22
C MET A 422 -10.53 10.89 5.97
N ALA A 423 -11.10 11.30 4.83
CA ALA A 423 -10.91 10.62 3.55
C ALA A 423 -9.46 10.71 3.05
N CYS A 424 -8.72 11.78 3.35
CA CYS A 424 -7.28 11.84 3.09
C CYS A 424 -6.52 10.75 3.88
N ASN A 425 -6.94 10.46 5.11
CA ASN A 425 -6.31 9.46 5.96
C ASN A 425 -6.57 8.01 5.51
N PHE A 426 -7.52 7.76 4.61
CA PHE A 426 -7.69 6.44 3.97
C PHE A 426 -6.40 5.99 3.27
N PHE A 427 -5.61 6.95 2.76
CA PHE A 427 -4.34 6.69 2.09
C PHE A 427 -3.18 6.42 3.05
N SER A 428 -3.45 6.25 4.36
CA SER A 428 -2.45 5.78 5.33
C SER A 428 -2.09 4.30 5.13
N THR A 429 -2.98 3.53 4.49
CA THR A 429 -2.80 2.12 4.12
C THR A 429 -2.83 1.96 2.58
N PRO A 430 -2.10 1.00 2.01
CA PRO A 430 -2.18 0.70 0.58
C PRO A 430 -3.52 0.06 0.15
N LEU A 431 -4.33 -0.47 1.07
CA LEU A 431 -5.58 -1.17 0.74
C LEU A 431 -6.69 -0.25 0.24
N PHE A 432 -6.93 0.86 0.95
CA PHE A 432 -8.02 1.77 0.64
C PHE A 432 -7.97 2.33 -0.78
N PRO A 433 -6.80 2.76 -1.31
CA PRO A 433 -6.68 3.14 -2.71
C PRO A 433 -7.21 2.08 -3.67
N ASP A 434 -6.83 0.82 -3.51
CA ASP A 434 -7.29 -0.29 -4.36
C ASP A 434 -8.80 -0.50 -4.23
N GLU A 435 -9.33 -0.41 -3.01
CA GLU A 435 -10.77 -0.49 -2.74
C GLU A 435 -11.57 0.68 -3.33
N ILE A 436 -11.03 1.90 -3.31
CA ILE A 436 -11.66 3.07 -3.96
C ILE A 436 -11.71 2.86 -5.49
N MET A 437 -10.66 2.30 -6.09
CA MET A 437 -10.68 2.01 -7.53
C MET A 437 -11.67 0.88 -7.88
N ARG A 438 -11.85 -0.10 -6.99
CA ARG A 438 -12.75 -1.23 -7.22
C ARG A 438 -14.22 -0.91 -6.96
N GLU A 439 -14.53 -0.30 -5.81
CA GLU A 439 -15.90 -0.12 -5.33
C GLU A 439 -16.51 1.21 -5.81
N ALA A 440 -17.40 1.12 -6.81
CA ALA A 440 -18.02 2.28 -7.44
C ALA A 440 -18.80 3.19 -6.45
N THR A 441 -19.45 2.61 -5.44
CA THR A 441 -20.24 3.38 -4.46
C THR A 441 -19.40 4.21 -3.51
N LEU A 442 -18.30 3.63 -3.00
CA LEU A 442 -17.31 4.34 -2.20
C LEU A 442 -16.66 5.46 -3.02
N ARG A 443 -16.26 5.14 -4.26
CA ARG A 443 -15.64 6.10 -5.18
C ARG A 443 -16.54 7.29 -5.48
N ALA A 444 -17.79 7.04 -5.88
CA ALA A 444 -18.76 8.09 -6.16
C ALA A 444 -18.97 9.02 -4.95
N SER A 445 -18.98 8.45 -3.74
CA SER A 445 -19.13 9.23 -2.50
C SER A 445 -17.91 10.14 -2.24
N ILE A 446 -16.70 9.67 -2.56
CA ILE A 446 -15.46 10.45 -2.43
C ILE A 446 -15.39 11.55 -3.51
N ILE A 447 -15.74 11.22 -4.76
CA ILE A 447 -15.76 12.18 -5.88
C ILE A 447 -16.75 13.30 -5.58
N LEU A 448 -17.98 12.96 -5.17
CA LEU A 448 -18.99 13.95 -4.78
C LEU A 448 -18.54 14.81 -3.60
N LEU A 449 -17.83 14.24 -2.63
CA LEU A 449 -17.28 15.00 -1.51
C LEU A 449 -16.22 16.02 -2.00
N VAL A 450 -15.33 15.62 -2.91
CA VAL A 450 -14.32 16.51 -3.52
C VAL A 450 -14.99 17.61 -4.33
N SER A 451 -15.86 17.26 -5.28
CA SER A 451 -16.47 18.21 -6.21
C SER A 451 -17.34 19.24 -5.49
N SER A 452 -18.21 18.79 -4.57
CA SER A 452 -19.04 19.70 -3.76
C SER A 452 -18.22 20.62 -2.84
N SER A 453 -17.07 20.16 -2.35
CA SER A 453 -16.20 20.95 -1.46
C SER A 453 -15.43 22.05 -2.20
N PHE A 454 -15.19 21.90 -3.50
CA PHE A 454 -14.58 22.96 -4.29
C PHE A 454 -15.48 24.19 -4.48
N LEU A 455 -16.80 24.00 -4.38
CA LEU A 455 -17.80 25.06 -4.46
C LEU A 455 -17.86 25.94 -3.19
N ASP A 456 -17.13 25.61 -2.12
CA ASP A 456 -17.07 26.42 -0.90
C ASP A 456 -16.20 27.68 -1.12
N GLU A 457 -16.87 28.77 -1.51
CA GLU A 457 -16.24 30.10 -1.69
C GLU A 457 -15.82 30.75 -0.36
N SER A 458 -16.43 30.35 0.75
CA SER A 458 -16.26 30.99 2.05
C SER A 458 -15.01 30.49 2.78
N HIS A 459 -14.64 29.22 2.58
CA HIS A 459 -13.60 28.57 3.37
C HIS A 459 -12.48 27.98 2.52
N ASN A 460 -11.32 28.66 2.48
CA ASN A 460 -10.13 28.14 1.78
C ASN A 460 -9.66 26.77 2.30
N ASN A 461 -9.78 26.50 3.60
CA ASN A 461 -9.33 25.24 4.21
C ASN A 461 -10.10 24.02 3.68
N VAL A 462 -11.38 24.19 3.34
CA VAL A 462 -12.18 23.14 2.70
C VAL A 462 -11.62 22.84 1.32
N ARG A 463 -11.34 23.88 0.52
CA ARG A 463 -10.73 23.74 -0.81
C ARG A 463 -9.31 23.17 -0.76
N VAL A 464 -8.51 23.50 0.25
CA VAL A 464 -7.18 22.90 0.49
C VAL A 464 -7.31 21.41 0.82
N ALA A 465 -8.25 21.03 1.69
CA ALA A 465 -8.47 19.63 2.05
C ALA A 465 -9.04 18.81 0.87
N ALA A 466 -9.95 19.39 0.09
CA ALA A 466 -10.47 18.81 -1.15
C ALA A 466 -9.36 18.59 -2.19
N SER A 467 -8.48 19.58 -2.35
CA SER A 467 -7.30 19.46 -3.21
C SER A 467 -6.36 18.35 -2.77
N SER A 468 -6.15 18.20 -1.45
CA SER A 468 -5.30 17.13 -0.88
C SER A 468 -5.90 15.74 -1.12
N LEU A 469 -7.22 15.61 -0.98
CA LEU A 469 -7.93 14.36 -1.26
C LEU A 469 -7.88 14.01 -2.76
N LEU A 470 -8.12 14.99 -3.63
CA LEU A 470 -8.01 14.80 -5.08
C LEU A 470 -6.57 14.44 -5.48
N PHE A 471 -5.57 15.08 -4.87
CA PHE A 471 -4.17 14.74 -5.09
C PHE A 471 -3.88 13.28 -4.73
N ASN A 472 -4.35 12.81 -3.56
CA ASN A 472 -4.18 11.42 -3.16
C ASN A 472 -4.83 10.44 -4.14
N LEU A 473 -6.06 10.75 -4.57
CA LEU A 473 -6.81 9.94 -5.53
C LEU A 473 -6.12 9.91 -6.89
N SER A 474 -5.63 11.06 -7.35
CA SER A 474 -4.93 11.21 -8.64
C SER A 474 -3.59 10.48 -8.63
N LEU A 475 -2.85 10.55 -7.52
CA LEU A 475 -1.59 9.82 -7.33
C LEU A 475 -1.82 8.30 -7.33
N ALA A 476 -2.84 7.83 -6.60
CA ALA A 476 -3.22 6.42 -6.59
C ALA A 476 -3.65 5.95 -7.99
N ASN A 477 -4.47 6.73 -8.69
CA ASN A 477 -4.92 6.44 -10.04
C ASN A 477 -3.74 6.30 -11.02
N ARG A 478 -2.82 7.27 -10.97
CA ARG A 478 -1.60 7.25 -11.78
C ARG A 478 -0.74 6.01 -11.51
N ARG A 479 -0.60 5.62 -10.23
CA ARG A 479 0.11 4.39 -9.85
C ARG A 479 -0.59 3.14 -10.36
N ALA A 480 -1.91 3.08 -10.24
CA ALA A 480 -2.72 1.98 -10.74
C ALA A 480 -2.58 1.82 -12.26
N ARG A 481 -2.67 2.92 -13.04
CA ARG A 481 -2.43 2.91 -14.50
C ARG A 481 -1.05 2.35 -14.85
N LYS A 482 -0.01 2.79 -14.15
CA LYS A 482 1.38 2.32 -14.39
C LYS A 482 1.57 0.84 -14.02
N ALA A 483 0.86 0.36 -13.01
CA ALA A 483 0.88 -1.04 -12.58
C ALA A 483 -0.14 -1.92 -13.32
N SER A 484 -0.87 -1.39 -14.30
CA SER A 484 -1.98 -2.08 -14.97
C SER A 484 -3.03 -2.66 -14.01
N LYS A 485 -3.22 -2.01 -12.85
CA LYS A 485 -4.26 -2.31 -11.86
C LYS A 485 -5.56 -1.54 -12.22
N PRO A 486 -6.73 -1.93 -11.68
CA PRO A 486 -7.96 -1.15 -11.81
C PRO A 486 -7.72 0.32 -11.45
N SER A 487 -8.07 1.22 -12.36
CA SER A 487 -7.91 2.67 -12.23
C SER A 487 -9.29 3.33 -12.20
N LEU A 488 -9.33 4.66 -12.05
CA LEU A 488 -10.56 5.43 -12.18
C LEU A 488 -11.21 5.19 -13.55
N SER A 489 -12.54 5.25 -13.59
CA SER A 489 -13.27 5.21 -14.86
C SER A 489 -13.11 6.53 -15.62
N GLY A 490 -13.38 6.54 -16.93
CA GLY A 490 -13.34 7.76 -17.74
C GLY A 490 -14.24 8.85 -17.18
N ASP A 491 -15.49 8.52 -16.88
CA ASP A 491 -16.47 9.45 -16.30
C ASP A 491 -15.98 10.06 -14.97
N ASP A 492 -15.39 9.23 -14.10
CA ASP A 492 -14.83 9.68 -12.82
C ASP A 492 -13.66 10.66 -13.01
N GLU A 493 -12.76 10.38 -13.96
CA GLU A 493 -11.65 11.28 -14.29
C GLU A 493 -12.15 12.61 -14.86
N LEU A 494 -13.19 12.57 -15.70
CA LEU A 494 -13.80 13.75 -16.30
C LEU A 494 -14.47 14.64 -15.25
N GLU A 495 -15.26 14.08 -14.33
CA GLU A 495 -15.92 14.85 -13.26
C GLU A 495 -14.89 15.53 -12.35
N LEU A 496 -13.86 14.79 -11.94
CA LEU A 496 -12.78 15.32 -11.11
C LEU A 496 -11.98 16.41 -11.83
N ALA A 497 -11.70 16.23 -13.12
CA ALA A 497 -10.99 17.22 -13.93
C ALA A 497 -11.82 18.49 -14.14
N ALA A 498 -13.10 18.36 -14.46
CA ALA A 498 -14.00 19.50 -14.63
C ALA A 498 -14.12 20.31 -13.33
N SER A 499 -14.37 19.63 -12.20
CA SER A 499 -14.54 20.28 -10.91
C SER A 499 -13.27 21.01 -10.45
N VAL A 500 -12.07 20.42 -10.60
CA VAL A 500 -10.83 21.10 -10.21
C VAL A 500 -10.46 22.25 -11.15
N VAL A 501 -10.74 22.15 -12.46
CA VAL A 501 -10.48 23.25 -13.41
C VAL A 501 -11.40 24.43 -13.14
N GLU A 502 -12.68 24.18 -12.86
CA GLU A 502 -13.61 25.22 -12.42
C GLU A 502 -13.13 25.88 -11.11
N ALA A 503 -12.75 25.07 -10.12
CA ALA A 503 -12.22 25.56 -8.85
C ALA A 503 -10.98 26.44 -9.01
N ILE A 504 -10.02 26.04 -9.86
CA ILE A 504 -8.84 26.83 -10.20
C ILE A 504 -9.29 28.16 -10.81
N SER A 505 -10.22 28.14 -11.75
CA SER A 505 -10.73 29.31 -12.45
C SER A 505 -11.40 30.33 -11.51
N LEU A 506 -12.02 29.86 -10.43
CA LEU A 506 -12.65 30.69 -9.39
C LEU A 506 -11.68 31.13 -8.28
N GLU A 507 -10.51 30.50 -8.11
CA GLU A 507 -9.59 30.85 -7.02
C GLU A 507 -8.90 32.21 -7.25
N GLU A 508 -9.00 33.09 -6.26
CA GLU A 508 -8.44 34.44 -6.32
C GLU A 508 -7.60 34.84 -5.12
N LYS A 509 -7.68 34.09 -4.00
CA LYS A 509 -7.13 34.52 -2.70
C LYS A 509 -6.11 33.55 -2.13
N SER A 510 -6.39 32.24 -2.15
CA SER A 510 -5.56 31.25 -1.45
C SER A 510 -4.53 30.62 -2.40
N VAL A 511 -3.26 30.91 -2.12
CA VAL A 511 -2.14 30.28 -2.83
C VAL A 511 -2.10 28.78 -2.53
N GLU A 512 -2.38 28.39 -1.28
CA GLU A 512 -2.35 27.00 -0.82
C GLU A 512 -3.42 26.15 -1.52
N ALA A 513 -4.63 26.70 -1.68
CA ALA A 513 -5.70 26.02 -2.41
C ALA A 513 -5.32 25.86 -3.89
N LEU A 514 -4.88 26.93 -4.55
CA LEU A 514 -4.44 26.87 -5.94
C LEU A 514 -3.30 25.87 -6.15
N HIS A 515 -2.29 25.89 -5.27
CA HIS A 515 -1.16 24.97 -5.31
C HIS A 515 -1.63 23.51 -5.24
N GLY A 516 -2.50 23.20 -4.28
CA GLY A 516 -3.07 21.87 -4.13
C GLY A 516 -3.86 21.43 -5.37
N MET A 517 -4.71 22.30 -5.92
CA MET A 517 -5.50 22.02 -7.12
C MET A 517 -4.61 21.71 -8.33
N LEU A 518 -3.54 22.49 -8.54
CA LEU A 518 -2.59 22.29 -9.63
C LEU A 518 -1.80 20.98 -9.47
N LEU A 519 -1.37 20.63 -8.26
CA LEU A 519 -0.73 19.33 -7.98
C LEU A 519 -1.69 18.16 -8.27
N ALA A 520 -2.95 18.31 -7.87
CA ALA A 520 -3.95 17.29 -8.03
C ALA A 520 -4.27 17.05 -9.51
N LEU A 521 -4.61 18.12 -10.25
CA LEU A 521 -4.85 18.08 -11.69
C LEU A 521 -3.64 17.55 -12.45
N GLY A 522 -2.43 18.00 -12.10
CA GLY A 522 -1.22 17.55 -12.76
C GLY A 522 -0.96 16.04 -12.58
N ASN A 523 -1.24 15.46 -11.40
CA ASN A 523 -1.14 14.02 -11.21
C ASN A 523 -2.27 13.25 -11.92
N LEU A 524 -3.46 13.84 -12.05
CA LEU A 524 -4.58 13.24 -12.79
C LEU A 524 -4.25 13.11 -14.27
N VAL A 525 -3.64 14.15 -14.86
CA VAL A 525 -3.29 14.23 -16.28
C VAL A 525 -1.98 13.52 -16.61
N TYR A 526 -1.01 13.51 -15.70
CA TYR A 526 0.27 12.87 -15.97
C TYR A 526 0.11 11.36 -16.21
N GLY A 527 0.66 10.90 -17.33
CA GLY A 527 0.51 9.51 -17.80
C GLY A 527 -0.90 9.10 -18.25
N THR A 528 -1.81 10.05 -18.54
CA THR A 528 -3.11 9.74 -19.14
C THR A 528 -2.99 9.48 -20.65
N PRO A 529 -3.78 8.55 -21.24
CA PRO A 529 -3.82 8.34 -22.69
C PRO A 529 -4.17 9.63 -23.45
N LEU A 530 -3.40 9.96 -24.49
CA LEU A 530 -3.59 11.19 -25.28
C LEU A 530 -4.79 11.12 -26.25
N ASP A 531 -5.26 9.92 -26.53
CA ASP A 531 -6.44 9.59 -27.33
C ASP A 531 -7.71 9.42 -26.47
N GLY A 532 -7.61 9.62 -25.15
CA GLY A 532 -8.74 9.55 -24.23
C GLY A 532 -9.62 10.81 -24.21
N GLU A 533 -10.73 10.73 -23.48
CA GLU A 533 -11.71 11.82 -23.33
C GLU A 533 -11.21 12.96 -22.44
N LEU A 534 -10.31 12.66 -21.48
CA LEU A 534 -9.78 13.65 -20.55
C LEU A 534 -9.01 14.80 -21.24
N PRO A 535 -8.05 14.53 -22.16
CA PRO A 535 -7.45 15.59 -22.98
C PRO A 535 -8.48 16.45 -23.73
N ASP A 536 -9.50 15.83 -24.32
CA ASP A 536 -10.52 16.53 -25.10
C ASP A 536 -11.39 17.44 -24.20
N LEU A 537 -11.76 16.97 -23.00
CA LEU A 537 -12.43 17.80 -22.00
C LEU A 537 -11.57 18.99 -21.57
N LEU A 538 -10.30 18.77 -21.23
CA LEU A 538 -9.40 19.83 -20.76
C LEU A 538 -9.20 20.91 -21.81
N GLN A 539 -9.18 20.53 -23.09
CA GLN A 539 -9.17 21.47 -24.20
C GLN A 539 -10.51 22.22 -24.31
N ALA A 540 -11.64 21.51 -24.22
CA ALA A 540 -12.98 22.09 -24.34
C ALA A 540 -13.30 23.12 -23.25
N VAL A 541 -12.86 22.88 -22.01
CA VAL A 541 -13.06 23.81 -20.88
C VAL A 541 -12.02 24.93 -20.82
N GLY A 542 -11.06 24.97 -21.76
CA GLY A 542 -10.01 25.98 -21.77
C GLY A 542 -9.11 25.93 -20.52
N ALA A 543 -8.76 24.71 -20.05
CA ALA A 543 -7.99 24.53 -18.82
C ALA A 543 -6.61 25.20 -18.88
N GLU A 544 -5.93 25.13 -20.03
CA GLU A 544 -4.62 25.76 -20.25
C GLU A 544 -4.69 27.28 -20.00
N ASP A 545 -5.60 27.97 -20.70
CA ASP A 545 -5.75 29.42 -20.61
C ASP A 545 -6.16 29.86 -19.20
N SER A 546 -7.07 29.11 -18.58
CA SER A 546 -7.57 29.37 -17.23
C SER A 546 -6.45 29.28 -16.19
N ILE A 547 -5.57 28.29 -16.30
CA ILE A 547 -4.41 28.12 -15.40
C ILE A 547 -3.38 29.22 -15.66
N LEU A 548 -3.03 29.48 -16.93
CA LEU A 548 -2.02 30.50 -17.27
C LEU A 548 -2.45 31.91 -16.85
N ALA A 549 -3.75 32.22 -16.91
CA ALA A 549 -4.30 33.50 -16.46
C ALA A 549 -4.04 33.77 -14.96
N LYS A 550 -3.92 32.71 -14.13
CA LYS A 550 -3.66 32.83 -12.69
C LYS A 550 -2.30 33.41 -12.36
N LYS A 551 -1.35 33.41 -13.31
CA LYS A 551 -0.03 34.03 -13.12
C LYS A 551 -0.12 35.52 -12.78
N SER A 552 -1.17 36.20 -13.23
CA SER A 552 -1.40 37.61 -12.90
C SER A 552 -1.68 37.86 -11.41
N LYS A 553 -2.42 36.93 -10.77
CA LYS A 553 -2.79 37.01 -9.35
C LYS A 553 -1.79 36.27 -8.44
N PHE A 554 -1.13 35.25 -8.97
CA PHE A 554 -0.23 34.33 -8.23
C PHE A 554 1.13 34.23 -8.93
N PRO A 555 1.96 35.29 -8.90
CA PRO A 555 3.19 35.35 -9.69
C PRO A 555 4.26 34.35 -9.25
N ASP A 556 4.26 33.95 -7.97
CA ASP A 556 5.27 33.06 -7.38
C ASP A 556 4.94 31.56 -7.52
N GLU A 557 3.72 31.22 -7.97
CA GLU A 557 3.30 29.82 -8.11
C GLU A 557 3.90 29.18 -9.37
N LYS A 558 4.89 28.32 -9.15
CA LYS A 558 5.67 27.66 -10.22
C LYS A 558 4.86 26.62 -10.98
N LEU A 559 3.89 25.99 -10.32
CA LEU A 559 3.06 24.96 -10.92
C LEU A 559 2.16 25.49 -12.02
N ILE A 560 1.84 26.79 -12.05
CA ILE A 560 1.10 27.40 -13.17
C ILE A 560 1.84 27.18 -14.48
N LYS A 561 3.17 27.36 -14.47
CA LYS A 561 3.99 27.14 -15.66
C LYS A 561 4.16 25.65 -15.97
N GLU A 562 4.40 24.84 -14.95
CA GLU A 562 4.63 23.40 -15.14
C GLU A 562 3.36 22.67 -15.62
N VAL A 563 2.20 22.94 -15.01
CA VAL A 563 0.92 22.34 -15.39
C VAL A 563 0.38 22.98 -16.66
N GLY A 564 0.26 24.32 -16.72
CA GLY A 564 -0.32 25.00 -17.88
C GLY A 564 0.55 24.89 -19.14
N ALA A 565 1.79 25.38 -19.08
CA ALA A 565 2.62 25.55 -20.27
C ALA A 565 3.41 24.30 -20.69
N GLU A 566 3.73 23.39 -19.76
CA GLU A 566 4.42 22.14 -20.10
C GLU A 566 3.44 20.98 -20.22
N LEU A 567 2.71 20.63 -19.16
CA LEU A 567 1.85 19.44 -19.14
C LEU A 567 0.64 19.57 -20.09
N LEU A 568 -0.14 20.64 -20.01
CA LEU A 568 -1.32 20.81 -20.86
C LEU A 568 -0.91 21.25 -22.27
N SER A 569 -0.19 22.36 -22.41
CA SER A 569 0.10 22.95 -23.73
C SER A 569 0.94 22.05 -24.64
N LYS A 570 1.95 21.35 -24.10
CA LYS A 570 2.82 20.45 -24.88
C LYS A 570 2.46 18.99 -24.73
N GLY A 571 2.00 18.57 -23.55
CA GLY A 571 1.74 17.17 -23.24
C GLY A 571 0.46 16.62 -23.82
N LEU A 572 -0.58 17.45 -24.00
CA LEU A 572 -1.86 17.02 -24.56
C LEU A 572 -1.97 17.19 -26.08
N ARG A 573 -0.91 17.62 -26.76
CA ARG A 573 -0.92 17.68 -28.23
C ARG A 573 -0.96 16.27 -28.79
N LYS A 574 -2.03 15.93 -29.52
CA LYS A 574 -2.12 14.70 -30.28
C LYS A 574 -0.94 14.66 -31.29
N PRO A 575 -0.19 13.56 -31.36
CA PRO A 575 1.01 13.43 -32.18
C PRO A 575 0.74 13.54 -33.69
#